data_AF-A0A1G3LRP3-F1
#
_entry.id   AF-A0A1G3LRP3-F1
#
_cell.length_a   1.000
_cell.length_b   1.000
_cell.length_c   1.000
_cell.angle_alpha   90.00
_cell.angle_beta   90.00
_cell.angle_gamma   90.00
#
_symmetry.space_group_name_H-M   'P 1'
#
loop_
_entity.id
_entity.type
_entity.pdbx_description
1 polymer ?
#
loop_
_entity_poly.entity_id
_entity_poly.type
_entity_poly.pdbx_seq_one_letter_code
_entity_poly.pdbx_strand_id
1 'polypeptide(L)'
;MNHAKPAAIAALVCLFACMSATLSWAQSGSLGAAGETRLDGKTWVSFNAPSGLRVLAASPLPEYALPRLERVAAAVAAWSSISATELRADYSGQADGDDYVVLVSSVRSGQSDYAKNVNSGIRLRFTGALVYDFRVKADDYFVRVRGVLMDDASLAGEIAKAADDPADYIAERDPAWAAGRIMELEASITKSQETMQSLEEAASESMENLRKALAAQMNKGLFGPPKPVAAEVIALVQELKKTSAAATRADAAALAKERGIKASAKELEAIFRVWYSE
;
A
#
# COMPACT_ATOMS: atom_id res chain seq x y z
N MET A 1 -41.44 67.55 42.76
CA MET A 1 -41.35 66.94 44.11
C MET A 1 -41.68 65.47 43.93
N ASN A 2 -40.70 64.65 43.55
CA ASN A 2 -39.84 63.85 44.45
C ASN A 2 -40.64 62.98 45.42
N HIS A 3 -40.71 61.68 45.11
CA HIS A 3 -40.45 60.51 45.99
C HIS A 3 -40.51 59.26 45.07
N ALA A 4 -39.38 58.76 44.58
CA ALA A 4 -38.56 57.69 45.14
C ALA A 4 -39.27 56.30 45.20
N LYS A 5 -38.76 55.35 44.39
CA LYS A 5 -39.08 53.90 44.39
C LYS A 5 -38.47 53.20 45.62
N PRO A 6 -38.86 51.95 45.98
CA PRO A 6 -38.18 50.77 45.41
C PRO A 6 -38.99 49.44 45.27
N ALA A 7 -38.53 48.64 44.29
CA ALA A 7 -38.40 47.16 44.22
C ALA A 7 -39.54 46.16 44.58
N ALA A 8 -39.90 45.30 43.59
CA ALA A 8 -40.11 43.83 43.70
C ALA A 8 -40.47 43.28 42.29
N ILE A 9 -39.56 42.60 41.57
CA ILE A 9 -39.49 41.13 41.37
C ILE A 9 -40.87 40.44 41.30
N ALA A 10 -41.26 39.97 40.10
CA ALA A 10 -41.61 38.55 39.83
C ALA A 10 -42.31 38.34 38.48
N ALA A 11 -41.96 37.20 37.87
CA ALA A 11 -42.73 36.39 36.93
C ALA A 11 -42.89 36.87 35.47
N LEU A 12 -41.82 36.65 34.72
CA LEU A 12 -41.85 36.32 33.29
C LEU A 12 -42.51 34.94 33.11
N VAL A 13 -43.78 34.92 32.70
CA VAL A 13 -44.42 33.74 32.08
C VAL A 13 -45.32 34.23 30.96
N CYS A 14 -44.85 34.13 29.72
CA CYS A 14 -45.72 34.12 28.54
C CYS A 14 -45.05 33.30 27.43
N LEU A 15 -45.52 32.05 27.34
CA LEU A 15 -45.91 31.38 26.10
C LEU A 15 -44.86 31.31 24.97
N PHE A 16 -43.99 30.31 25.05
CA PHE A 16 -43.60 29.59 23.84
C PHE A 16 -44.73 28.61 23.51
N ALA A 17 -45.59 29.02 22.58
CA ALA A 17 -46.63 28.20 22.02
C ALA A 17 -46.01 27.06 21.19
N CYS A 18 -46.45 25.85 21.52
CA CYS A 18 -46.24 24.60 20.82
C CYS A 18 -46.39 24.74 19.30
N MET A 19 -45.31 24.52 18.55
CA MET A 19 -45.41 23.81 17.27
C MET A 19 -45.04 22.35 17.52
N SER A 20 -45.96 21.64 18.19
CA SER A 20 -45.99 20.19 18.22
C SER A 20 -46.77 19.72 17.00
N ALA A 21 -46.17 19.82 15.82
CA ALA A 21 -46.65 19.13 14.64
C ALA A 21 -45.65 18.00 14.34
N THR A 22 -46.19 16.80 14.11
CA THR A 22 -45.55 15.57 13.63
C THR A 22 -44.80 14.69 14.65
N LEU A 23 -45.56 14.04 15.53
CA LEU A 23 -45.15 12.78 16.19
C LEU A 23 -46.32 11.78 16.26
N SER A 24 -47.11 11.66 15.19
CA SER A 24 -48.20 10.67 15.11
C SER A 24 -47.84 9.39 14.34
N TRP A 25 -46.57 9.20 13.99
CA TRP A 25 -46.10 8.00 13.25
C TRP A 25 -45.31 7.02 14.13
N ALA A 26 -45.12 7.33 15.42
CA ALA A 26 -44.25 6.59 16.35
C ALA A 26 -44.88 5.34 17.00
N GLN A 27 -45.94 4.73 16.43
CA GLN A 27 -46.69 3.67 17.12
C GLN A 27 -46.79 2.31 16.44
N SER A 28 -46.09 2.06 15.33
CA SER A 28 -46.10 0.70 14.72
C SER A 28 -44.73 0.06 14.56
N GLY A 29 -43.66 0.72 15.02
CA GLY A 29 -42.30 0.24 14.90
C GLY A 29 -41.71 -0.29 16.21
N SER A 30 -40.79 -1.23 16.12
CA SER A 30 -39.91 -1.69 17.22
C SER A 30 -38.99 -0.58 17.75
N LEU A 31 -38.77 0.48 16.97
CA LEU A 31 -38.02 1.67 17.36
C LEU A 31 -38.93 2.70 18.02
N GLY A 32 -38.77 2.89 19.33
CA GLY A 32 -39.44 3.96 20.06
C GLY A 32 -38.80 5.32 19.77
N ALA A 33 -39.57 6.27 19.22
CA ALA A 33 -39.10 7.64 19.01
C ALA A 33 -38.75 8.29 20.35
N ALA A 34 -37.51 8.76 20.49
CA ALA A 34 -36.96 9.33 21.71
C ALA A 34 -36.94 10.87 21.69
N GLY A 35 -36.95 11.49 20.50
CA GLY A 35 -36.98 12.94 20.33
C GLY A 35 -36.28 13.40 19.05
N GLU A 36 -36.02 14.70 18.95
CA GLU A 36 -35.26 15.29 17.84
C GLU A 36 -33.96 15.91 18.36
N THR A 37 -32.91 15.85 17.54
CA THR A 37 -31.62 16.48 17.83
C THR A 37 -31.08 17.19 16.60
N ARG A 38 -30.29 18.25 16.80
CA ARG A 38 -29.57 18.92 15.72
C ARG A 38 -28.10 18.56 15.78
N LEU A 39 -27.58 18.04 14.67
CA LEU A 39 -26.20 17.61 14.55
C LEU A 39 -25.73 17.87 13.12
N ASP A 40 -24.54 18.44 12.97
CA ASP A 40 -23.92 18.79 11.68
C ASP A 40 -24.82 19.63 10.76
N GLY A 41 -25.58 20.57 11.36
CA GLY A 41 -26.51 21.45 10.63
C GLY A 41 -27.79 20.77 10.13
N LYS A 42 -28.00 19.48 10.43
CA LYS A 42 -29.20 18.71 10.08
C LYS A 42 -30.05 18.41 11.32
N THR A 43 -31.36 18.25 11.12
CA THR A 43 -32.27 17.72 12.14
C THR A 43 -32.33 16.21 12.01
N TRP A 44 -32.19 15.51 13.13
CA TRP A 44 -32.21 14.07 13.24
C TRP A 44 -33.31 13.64 14.21
N VAL A 45 -34.08 12.64 13.82
CA VAL A 45 -35.00 11.93 14.72
C VAL A 45 -34.22 10.85 15.45
N SER A 46 -34.27 10.86 16.77
CA SER A 46 -33.60 9.88 17.63
C SER A 46 -34.58 8.76 18.00
N PHE A 47 -34.10 7.53 17.96
CA PHE A 47 -34.81 6.35 18.45
C PHE A 47 -33.93 5.58 19.42
N ASN A 48 -34.58 4.92 20.38
CA ASN A 48 -33.91 3.99 21.29
C ASN A 48 -34.11 2.57 20.79
N ALA A 49 -33.02 1.85 20.53
CA ALA A 49 -33.06 0.42 20.28
C ALA A 49 -32.87 -0.37 21.60
N PRO A 50 -33.42 -1.60 21.72
CA PRO A 50 -33.34 -2.40 22.95
C PRO A 50 -31.91 -2.74 23.42
N SER A 51 -30.92 -2.71 22.52
CA SER A 51 -29.53 -3.07 22.78
C SER A 51 -28.67 -1.92 23.35
N GLY A 52 -29.25 -0.75 23.61
CA GLY A 52 -28.48 0.46 23.94
C GLY A 52 -27.86 1.15 22.72
N LEU A 53 -28.07 0.61 21.50
CA LEU A 53 -27.75 1.27 20.25
C LEU A 53 -28.62 2.52 20.07
N ARG A 54 -27.95 3.67 19.92
CA ARG A 54 -28.64 4.92 19.58
C ARG A 54 -28.88 4.97 18.07
N VAL A 55 -30.11 5.19 17.64
CA VAL A 55 -30.44 5.29 16.21
C VAL A 55 -30.84 6.71 15.89
N LEU A 56 -30.20 7.32 14.89
CA LEU A 56 -30.50 8.65 14.39
C LEU A 56 -30.90 8.57 12.92
N ALA A 57 -32.03 9.16 12.55
CA ALA A 57 -32.49 9.21 11.16
C ALA A 57 -32.65 10.66 10.71
N ALA A 58 -32.11 11.01 9.54
CA ALA A 58 -32.20 12.36 9.01
C ALA A 58 -33.67 12.74 8.75
N SER A 59 -34.06 13.94 9.19
CA SER A 59 -35.38 14.52 8.95
C SER A 59 -35.37 15.40 7.69
N PRO A 60 -36.40 15.34 6.82
CA PRO A 60 -37.61 14.53 6.94
C PRO A 60 -37.36 13.04 6.64
N LEU A 61 -37.97 12.16 7.43
CA LEU A 61 -37.90 10.71 7.24
C LEU A 61 -38.88 10.27 6.15
N PRO A 62 -38.44 9.66 5.04
CA PRO A 62 -39.35 9.12 4.03
C PRO A 62 -40.21 7.98 4.59
N GLU A 63 -41.46 7.86 4.16
CA GLU A 63 -42.37 6.80 4.67
C GLU A 63 -41.83 5.38 4.45
N TYR A 64 -41.14 5.14 3.32
CA TYR A 64 -40.52 3.84 3.02
C TYR A 64 -39.29 3.52 3.89
N ALA A 65 -38.71 4.52 4.56
CA ALA A 65 -37.40 4.40 5.19
C ALA A 65 -37.49 3.75 6.57
N LEU A 66 -38.60 3.93 7.30
CA LEU A 66 -38.73 3.41 8.66
C LEU A 66 -38.62 1.88 8.72
N PRO A 67 -39.34 1.08 7.90
CA PRO A 67 -39.20 -0.38 7.92
C PRO A 67 -37.80 -0.87 7.49
N ARG A 68 -37.05 -0.07 6.72
CA ARG A 68 -35.66 -0.40 6.36
C ARG A 68 -34.71 -0.09 7.49
N LEU A 69 -34.86 1.09 8.10
CA LEU A 69 -34.10 1.51 9.27
C LEU A 69 -34.23 0.48 10.40
N GLU A 70 -35.44 -0.02 10.67
CA GLU A 70 -35.68 -1.04 11.68
C GLU A 70 -34.93 -2.34 11.38
N ARG A 71 -34.94 -2.81 10.14
CA ARG A 71 -34.21 -4.02 9.73
C ARG A 71 -32.70 -3.84 9.88
N VAL A 72 -32.16 -2.70 9.47
CA VAL A 72 -30.73 -2.40 9.61
C VAL A 72 -30.35 -2.26 11.08
N ALA A 73 -31.14 -1.54 11.87
CA ALA A 73 -30.92 -1.39 13.31
C ALA A 73 -30.96 -2.75 14.04
N ALA A 74 -31.90 -3.63 13.68
CA ALA A 74 -31.96 -4.98 14.23
C ALA A 74 -30.75 -5.83 13.83
N ALA A 75 -30.31 -5.76 12.56
CA ALA A 75 -29.12 -6.46 12.10
C ALA A 75 -27.85 -6.00 12.82
N VAL A 76 -27.66 -4.68 12.95
CA VAL A 76 -26.50 -4.09 13.66
C VAL A 76 -26.56 -4.40 15.16
N ALA A 77 -27.74 -4.33 15.78
CA ALA A 77 -27.91 -4.67 17.19
C ALA A 77 -27.63 -6.16 17.50
N ALA A 78 -27.72 -7.03 16.50
CA ALA A 78 -27.43 -8.46 16.63
C ALA A 78 -25.95 -8.82 16.44
N TRP A 79 -25.08 -7.85 16.13
CA TRP A 79 -23.65 -8.09 15.98
C TRP A 79 -23.02 -8.52 17.31
N SER A 80 -22.11 -9.49 17.23
CA SER A 80 -21.43 -10.11 18.38
C SER A 80 -19.93 -9.81 18.39
N SER A 81 -19.32 -9.70 17.20
CA SER A 81 -17.93 -9.34 16.97
C SER A 81 -17.73 -7.82 16.97
N ILE A 82 -18.78 -7.06 16.65
CA ILE A 82 -18.75 -5.60 16.56
C ILE A 82 -19.75 -5.00 17.53
N SER A 83 -19.30 -4.15 18.45
CA SER A 83 -20.19 -3.42 19.35
C SER A 83 -20.48 -2.04 18.76
N ALA A 84 -21.71 -1.86 18.26
CA ALA A 84 -22.18 -0.60 17.72
C ALA A 84 -22.74 0.30 18.84
N THR A 85 -22.43 1.59 18.78
CA THR A 85 -22.89 2.61 19.73
C THR A 85 -23.95 3.52 19.12
N GLU A 86 -23.79 3.86 17.84
CA GLU A 86 -24.72 4.73 17.13
C GLU A 86 -24.88 4.29 15.67
N LEU A 87 -26.12 4.27 15.19
CA LEU A 87 -26.47 4.07 13.78
C LEU A 87 -27.09 5.37 13.27
N ARG A 88 -26.46 6.01 12.29
CA ARG A 88 -26.99 7.19 11.60
C ARG A 88 -27.49 6.79 10.22
N ALA A 89 -28.71 7.16 9.88
CA ALA A 89 -29.30 6.95 8.56
C ALA A 89 -29.56 8.27 7.85
N ASP A 90 -28.98 8.44 6.67
CA ASP A 90 -29.15 9.61 5.81
C ASP A 90 -29.80 9.19 4.49
N TYR A 91 -30.89 9.87 4.12
CA TYR A 91 -31.70 9.58 2.94
C TYR A 91 -31.55 10.62 1.83
N SER A 92 -30.63 11.58 1.97
CA SER A 92 -30.44 12.67 1.01
C SER A 92 -29.89 12.22 -0.36
N GLY A 93 -29.42 10.98 -0.49
CA GLY A 93 -28.95 10.36 -1.73
C GLY A 93 -30.01 9.54 -2.46
N GLN A 94 -31.17 10.14 -2.79
CA GLN A 94 -32.38 9.45 -3.27
C GLN A 94 -32.30 8.61 -4.58
N ALA A 95 -31.15 8.53 -5.26
CA ALA A 95 -31.05 7.79 -6.53
C ALA A 95 -30.72 6.29 -6.37
N ASP A 96 -29.86 5.91 -5.41
CA ASP A 96 -29.20 4.59 -5.44
C ASP A 96 -29.22 3.79 -4.11
N GLY A 97 -29.93 4.25 -3.07
CA GLY A 97 -30.09 3.50 -1.82
C GLY A 97 -30.00 4.37 -0.56
N ASP A 98 -30.28 3.76 0.59
CA ASP A 98 -30.21 4.42 1.89
C ASP A 98 -28.78 4.30 2.45
N ASP A 99 -28.19 5.42 2.88
CA ASP A 99 -26.84 5.46 3.46
C ASP A 99 -26.92 5.39 4.98
N TYR A 100 -26.11 4.51 5.56
CA TYR A 100 -26.01 4.30 7.00
C TYR A 100 -24.56 4.44 7.45
N VAL A 101 -24.34 5.03 8.62
CA VAL A 101 -23.03 5.08 9.27
C VAL A 101 -23.16 4.49 10.66
N VAL A 102 -22.38 3.45 10.93
CA VAL A 102 -22.33 2.77 12.23
C VAL A 102 -21.08 3.20 12.97
N LEU A 103 -21.26 3.88 14.09
CA LEU A 103 -20.18 4.16 15.03
C LEU A 103 -20.02 2.97 15.97
N VAL A 104 -18.77 2.57 16.19
CA VAL A 104 -18.43 1.34 16.92
C VAL A 104 -17.55 1.66 18.12
N SER A 105 -17.72 0.92 19.22
CA SER A 105 -16.85 0.98 20.40
C SER A 105 -15.84 -0.17 20.45
N SER A 106 -16.13 -1.29 19.80
CA SER A 106 -15.21 -2.42 19.68
C SER A 106 -15.40 -3.13 18.34
N VAL A 107 -14.31 -3.61 17.75
CA VAL A 107 -14.30 -4.49 16.57
C VAL A 107 -13.36 -5.65 16.88
N ARG A 108 -13.90 -6.79 17.31
CA ARG A 108 -13.10 -7.94 17.74
C ARG A 108 -12.89 -8.92 16.60
N SER A 109 -11.63 -9.26 16.38
CA SER A 109 -11.22 -10.37 15.52
C SER A 109 -10.09 -11.12 16.23
N GLY A 110 -10.30 -12.40 16.53
CA GLY A 110 -9.39 -13.18 17.37
C GLY A 110 -9.25 -12.59 18.78
N GLN A 111 -8.03 -12.20 19.17
CA GLN A 111 -7.71 -11.62 20.48
C GLN A 111 -7.52 -10.09 20.44
N SER A 112 -7.69 -9.48 19.27
CA SER A 112 -7.41 -8.06 19.04
C SER A 112 -8.69 -7.25 18.88
N ASP A 113 -8.62 -5.96 19.25
CA ASP A 113 -9.68 -4.98 19.02
C ASP A 113 -9.20 -3.90 18.05
N TYR A 114 -9.96 -3.72 16.97
CA TYR A 114 -9.66 -2.85 15.84
C TYR A 114 -10.54 -1.59 15.80
N ALA A 115 -11.30 -1.26 16.86
CA ALA A 115 -12.15 -0.07 16.85
C ALA A 115 -11.38 1.23 16.54
N LYS A 116 -10.14 1.35 17.03
CA LYS A 116 -9.23 2.49 16.74
C LYS A 116 -8.87 2.64 15.26
N ASN A 117 -9.05 1.58 14.48
CA ASN A 117 -8.76 1.56 13.05
C ASN A 117 -9.98 2.05 12.23
N VAL A 118 -11.18 2.17 12.84
CA VAL A 118 -12.43 2.51 12.14
C VAL A 118 -13.02 3.84 12.64
N ASN A 119 -12.20 4.89 12.66
CA ASN A 119 -12.54 6.16 13.31
C ASN A 119 -13.75 6.89 12.71
N SER A 120 -14.03 6.71 11.42
CA SER A 120 -15.16 7.35 10.74
C SER A 120 -16.46 6.52 10.82
N GLY A 121 -16.42 5.38 11.49
CA GLY A 121 -17.48 4.40 11.49
C GLY A 121 -17.51 3.54 10.22
N ILE A 122 -18.37 2.52 10.26
CA ILE A 122 -18.62 1.60 9.16
C ILE A 122 -19.78 2.19 8.35
N ARG A 123 -19.50 2.57 7.10
CA ARG A 123 -20.55 3.02 6.19
C ARG A 123 -21.17 1.80 5.52
N LEU A 124 -22.49 1.69 5.64
CA LEU A 124 -23.31 0.69 4.97
C LEU A 124 -24.26 1.39 3.99
N ARG A 125 -24.56 0.71 2.88
CA ARG A 125 -25.58 1.13 1.93
C ARG A 125 -26.52 -0.01 1.65
N PHE A 126 -27.81 0.28 1.56
CA PHE A 126 -28.82 -0.73 1.22
C PHE A 126 -29.24 -0.61 -0.25
N THR A 127 -28.78 -1.55 -1.09
CA THR A 127 -29.09 -1.63 -2.53
C THR A 127 -29.65 -3.01 -2.92
N GLY A 128 -30.52 -3.58 -2.08
CA GLY A 128 -30.99 -4.98 -2.17
C GLY A 128 -30.19 -5.96 -1.31
N ALA A 129 -28.93 -5.63 -1.01
CA ALA A 129 -28.13 -6.20 0.07
C ALA A 129 -27.48 -5.05 0.86
N LEU A 130 -26.98 -5.34 2.07
CA LEU A 130 -26.13 -4.40 2.79
C LEU A 130 -24.72 -4.48 2.23
N VAL A 131 -24.25 -3.37 1.68
CA VAL A 131 -22.89 -3.22 1.14
C VAL A 131 -22.13 -2.27 2.06
N TYR A 132 -20.90 -2.63 2.43
CA TYR A 132 -20.03 -1.74 3.19
C TYR A 132 -18.99 -1.08 2.28
N ASP A 133 -18.67 0.17 2.58
CA ASP A 133 -17.62 0.93 1.88
C ASP A 133 -17.08 2.03 2.79
N PHE A 134 -15.98 1.75 3.46
CA PHE A 134 -15.38 2.64 4.44
C PHE A 134 -13.85 2.55 4.43
N ARG A 135 -13.20 3.37 5.24
CA ARG A 135 -11.74 3.39 5.37
C ARG A 135 -11.32 2.83 6.71
N VAL A 136 -10.32 1.96 6.68
CA VAL A 136 -9.61 1.46 7.84
C VAL A 136 -8.27 2.18 7.90
N LYS A 137 -7.94 2.75 9.06
CA LYS A 137 -6.64 3.34 9.33
C LYS A 137 -5.65 2.22 9.70
N ALA A 138 -4.54 2.14 8.98
CA ALA A 138 -3.43 1.25 9.28
C ALA A 138 -2.16 2.11 9.34
N ASP A 139 -1.61 2.27 10.55
CA ASP A 139 -0.54 3.22 10.87
C ASP A 139 -0.77 4.63 10.28
N ASP A 140 -0.02 4.99 9.24
CA ASP A 140 -0.01 6.32 8.62
C ASP A 140 -0.86 6.41 7.33
N TYR A 141 -1.54 5.35 6.94
CA TYR A 141 -2.33 5.30 5.71
C TYR A 141 -3.75 4.76 5.95
N PHE A 142 -4.60 4.93 4.94
CA PHE A 142 -5.99 4.51 4.98
C PHE A 142 -6.26 3.52 3.84
N VAL A 143 -6.73 2.34 4.20
CA VAL A 143 -7.13 1.29 3.27
C VAL A 143 -8.64 1.34 3.09
N ARG A 144 -9.11 1.31 1.83
CA ARG A 144 -10.55 1.25 1.54
C ARG A 144 -11.03 -0.19 1.58
N VAL A 145 -11.96 -0.47 2.49
CA VAL A 145 -12.57 -1.78 2.68
C VAL A 145 -13.98 -1.73 2.10
N ARG A 146 -14.24 -2.57 1.09
CA ARG A 146 -15.51 -2.61 0.35
C ARG A 146 -15.97 -4.04 0.11
N GLY A 147 -17.27 -4.28 0.21
CA GLY A 147 -17.84 -5.61 0.00
C GLY A 147 -19.30 -5.69 0.41
N VAL A 148 -19.86 -6.90 0.33
CA VAL A 148 -21.22 -7.20 0.78
C VAL A 148 -21.15 -7.72 2.21
N LEU A 149 -21.98 -7.17 3.09
CA LEU A 149 -22.12 -7.63 4.47
C LEU A 149 -22.86 -8.97 4.48
N MET A 150 -22.12 -10.04 4.78
CA MET A 150 -22.69 -11.38 5.00
C MET A 150 -23.00 -11.58 6.49
N ASP A 151 -22.00 -11.32 7.33
CA ASP A 151 -22.06 -11.39 8.78
C ASP A 151 -21.00 -10.48 9.40
N ASP A 152 -21.12 -10.20 10.70
CA ASP A 152 -20.25 -9.28 11.43
C ASP A 152 -18.86 -9.84 11.73
N ALA A 153 -18.73 -11.16 11.89
CA ALA A 153 -17.44 -11.80 12.12
C ALA A 153 -16.55 -11.72 10.86
N SER A 154 -17.12 -11.96 9.68
CA SER A 154 -16.46 -11.78 8.39
C SER A 154 -16.04 -10.33 8.18
N LEU A 155 -16.90 -9.36 8.51
CA LEU A 155 -16.55 -7.94 8.44
C LEU A 155 -15.41 -7.57 9.40
N ALA A 156 -15.44 -8.07 10.64
CA ALA A 156 -14.37 -7.84 11.60
C ALA A 156 -13.04 -8.47 11.14
N GLY A 157 -13.10 -9.66 10.52
CA GLY A 157 -11.94 -10.29 9.90
C GLY A 157 -11.37 -9.47 8.74
N GLU A 158 -12.21 -8.88 7.91
CA GLU A 158 -11.79 -7.97 6.83
C GLU A 158 -11.13 -6.70 7.35
N ILE A 159 -11.68 -6.10 8.42
CA ILE A 159 -11.07 -4.94 9.09
C ILE A 159 -9.70 -5.32 9.67
N ALA A 160 -9.59 -6.49 10.30
CA ALA A 160 -8.33 -6.98 10.87
C ALA A 160 -7.26 -7.17 9.79
N LYS A 161 -7.57 -7.86 8.69
CA LYS A 161 -6.63 -8.02 7.57
C LYS A 161 -6.15 -6.68 7.01
N ALA A 162 -7.09 -5.74 6.80
CA ALA A 162 -6.75 -4.40 6.29
C ALA A 162 -5.93 -3.56 7.29
N ALA A 163 -5.98 -3.88 8.58
CA ALA A 163 -5.24 -3.19 9.63
C ALA A 163 -3.86 -3.80 9.89
N ASP A 164 -3.75 -5.13 9.91
CA ASP A 164 -2.54 -5.87 10.28
C ASP A 164 -1.57 -6.05 9.11
N ASP A 165 -2.08 -6.39 7.91
CA ASP A 165 -1.29 -6.49 6.69
C ASP A 165 -1.97 -5.76 5.51
N PRO A 166 -1.91 -4.42 5.53
CA PRO A 166 -2.54 -3.60 4.51
C PRO A 166 -1.88 -3.72 3.14
N ALA A 167 -0.59 -4.05 3.07
CA ALA A 167 0.10 -4.26 1.80
C ALA A 167 -0.44 -5.50 1.10
N ASP A 168 -0.53 -6.62 1.81
CA ASP A 168 -1.11 -7.86 1.29
C ASP A 168 -2.61 -7.69 1.00
N TYR A 169 -3.34 -6.99 1.86
CA TYR A 169 -4.76 -6.69 1.63
C TYR A 169 -4.99 -5.92 0.33
N ILE A 170 -4.14 -4.93 0.03
CA ILE A 170 -4.20 -4.15 -1.21
C ILE A 170 -3.79 -5.04 -2.39
N ALA A 171 -2.71 -5.82 -2.26
CA ALA A 171 -2.21 -6.70 -3.31
C ALA A 171 -3.26 -7.72 -3.77
N GLU A 172 -4.01 -8.31 -2.84
CA GLU A 172 -5.10 -9.26 -3.15
C GLU A 172 -6.28 -8.62 -3.90
N ARG A 173 -6.45 -7.30 -3.80
CA ARG A 173 -7.68 -6.60 -4.22
C ARG A 173 -7.48 -5.51 -5.27
N ASP A 174 -6.23 -5.14 -5.58
CA ASP A 174 -5.90 -4.09 -6.54
C ASP A 174 -4.97 -4.60 -7.67
N PRO A 175 -5.54 -4.90 -8.86
CA PRO A 175 -4.76 -5.26 -10.04
C PRO A 175 -3.76 -4.18 -10.49
N ALA A 176 -4.06 -2.90 -10.25
CA ALA A 176 -3.19 -1.80 -10.64
C ALA A 176 -1.98 -1.68 -9.71
N TRP A 177 -2.14 -1.98 -8.42
CA TRP A 177 -1.02 -2.07 -7.48
C TRP A 177 -0.04 -3.18 -7.90
N ALA A 178 -0.56 -4.36 -8.25
CA ALA A 178 0.26 -5.47 -8.72
C ALA A 178 1.02 -5.10 -10.00
N ALA A 179 0.36 -4.47 -10.98
CA ALA A 179 0.99 -4.00 -12.21
C ALA A 179 2.09 -2.96 -11.94
N GLY A 180 1.82 -1.97 -11.06
CA GLY A 180 2.80 -0.96 -10.68
C GLY A 180 4.03 -1.57 -9.99
N ARG A 181 3.82 -2.54 -9.09
CA ARG A 181 4.91 -3.22 -8.41
C ARG A 181 5.76 -4.08 -9.36
N ILE A 182 5.15 -4.72 -10.35
CA ILE A 182 5.87 -5.45 -11.41
C ILE A 182 6.77 -4.48 -12.18
N MET A 183 6.25 -3.33 -12.64
CA MET A 183 7.04 -2.34 -13.37
C MET A 183 8.24 -1.81 -12.55
N GLU A 184 8.04 -1.58 -11.25
CA GLU A 184 9.10 -1.14 -10.35
C GLU A 184 10.20 -2.20 -10.19
N LEU A 185 9.80 -3.47 -10.04
CA LEU A 185 10.73 -4.60 -9.94
C LEU A 185 11.50 -4.81 -11.24
N GLU A 186 10.84 -4.71 -12.40
CA GLU A 186 11.49 -4.77 -13.71
C GLU A 186 12.55 -3.66 -13.85
N ALA A 187 12.22 -2.42 -13.47
CA ALA A 187 13.17 -1.32 -13.49
C ALA A 187 14.37 -1.55 -12.56
N SER A 188 14.14 -2.12 -11.37
CA SER A 188 15.23 -2.47 -10.45
C SER A 188 16.13 -3.58 -11.00
N ILE A 189 15.57 -4.58 -11.68
CA ILE A 189 16.33 -5.65 -12.34
C ILE A 189 17.21 -5.07 -13.44
N THR A 190 16.65 -4.23 -14.32
CA THR A 190 17.42 -3.57 -15.39
C THR A 190 18.58 -2.76 -14.84
N LYS A 191 18.34 -1.94 -13.80
CA LYS A 191 19.40 -1.14 -13.17
C LYS A 191 20.50 -2.02 -12.55
N SER A 192 20.12 -3.15 -11.95
CA SER A 192 21.10 -4.10 -11.39
C SER A 192 21.93 -4.77 -12.48
N GLN A 193 21.34 -5.09 -13.63
CA GLN A 193 22.05 -5.67 -14.78
C GLN A 193 23.03 -4.67 -15.39
N GLU A 194 22.62 -3.41 -15.58
CA GLU A 194 23.51 -2.34 -16.05
C GLU A 194 24.70 -2.15 -15.09
N THR A 195 24.43 -2.18 -13.78
CA THR A 195 25.49 -2.08 -12.76
C THR A 195 26.45 -3.26 -12.86
N MET A 196 25.94 -4.50 -12.97
CA MET A 196 26.78 -5.69 -13.15
C MET A 196 27.63 -5.61 -14.41
N GLN A 197 27.05 -5.22 -15.54
CA GLN A 197 27.77 -5.08 -16.79
C GLN A 197 28.90 -4.05 -16.68
N SER A 198 28.63 -2.89 -16.07
CA SER A 198 29.67 -1.86 -15.87
C SER A 198 30.81 -2.34 -14.95
N LEU A 199 30.48 -3.14 -13.92
CA LEU A 199 31.48 -3.72 -13.03
C LEU A 199 32.30 -4.79 -13.72
N GLU A 200 31.69 -5.62 -14.57
CA GLU A 200 32.38 -6.63 -15.37
C GLU A 200 33.34 -5.98 -16.37
N GLU A 201 32.92 -4.91 -17.05
CA GLU A 201 33.76 -4.14 -17.97
C GLU A 201 34.97 -3.54 -17.22
N ALA A 202 34.74 -2.90 -16.07
CA ALA A 202 35.80 -2.32 -15.25
C ALA A 202 36.77 -3.39 -14.69
N ALA A 203 36.24 -4.54 -14.26
CA ALA A 203 37.05 -5.65 -13.77
C ALA A 203 37.90 -6.27 -14.90
N SER A 204 37.30 -6.46 -16.08
CA SER A 204 37.99 -6.96 -17.28
C SER A 204 39.14 -6.03 -17.69
N GLU A 205 38.89 -4.72 -17.72
CA GLU A 205 39.93 -3.72 -18.02
C GLU A 205 41.06 -3.74 -16.98
N SER A 206 40.71 -3.80 -15.68
CA SER A 206 41.69 -3.88 -14.60
C SER A 206 42.54 -5.15 -14.68
N MET A 207 41.93 -6.30 -14.95
CA MET A 207 42.64 -7.58 -15.12
C MET A 207 43.55 -7.54 -16.35
N GLU A 208 43.10 -6.96 -17.46
CA GLU A 208 43.93 -6.81 -18.66
C GLU A 208 45.13 -5.88 -18.41
N ASN A 209 44.92 -4.78 -17.66
CA ASN A 209 46.00 -3.89 -17.24
C ASN A 209 47.01 -4.59 -16.31
N LEU A 210 46.52 -5.43 -15.39
CA LEU A 210 47.36 -6.22 -14.50
C LEU A 210 48.16 -7.27 -15.28
N ARG A 211 47.54 -7.94 -16.25
CA ARG A 211 48.22 -8.88 -17.16
C ARG A 211 49.33 -8.19 -17.94
N LYS A 212 49.04 -7.02 -18.55
CA LYS A 212 50.05 -6.22 -19.26
C LYS A 212 51.22 -5.82 -18.35
N ALA A 213 50.93 -5.41 -17.12
CA ALA A 213 51.97 -5.07 -16.14
C ALA A 213 52.83 -6.27 -15.75
N LEU A 214 52.22 -7.44 -15.49
CA LEU A 214 52.91 -8.68 -15.17
C LEU A 214 53.80 -9.13 -16.33
N ALA A 215 53.26 -9.09 -17.55
CA ALA A 215 54.00 -9.44 -18.76
C ALA A 215 55.20 -8.50 -18.99
N ALA A 216 55.02 -7.19 -18.76
CA ALA A 216 56.11 -6.23 -18.85
C ALA A 216 57.21 -6.48 -17.82
N GLN A 217 56.82 -6.85 -16.59
CA GLN A 217 57.73 -7.24 -15.52
C GLN A 217 58.54 -8.50 -15.87
N MET A 218 57.90 -9.48 -16.51
CA MET A 218 58.55 -10.70 -16.99
C MET A 218 59.46 -10.45 -18.20
N ASN A 219 59.13 -9.46 -19.03
CA ASN A 219 59.92 -9.04 -20.19
C ASN A 219 61.06 -8.07 -19.83
N LYS A 220 61.54 -8.11 -18.58
CA LYS A 220 62.64 -7.27 -18.10
C LYS A 220 64.01 -7.82 -18.57
N GLY A 221 64.90 -6.91 -18.97
CA GLY A 221 66.31 -7.22 -19.23
C GLY A 221 67.12 -7.33 -17.93
N LEU A 222 68.27 -8.01 -17.94
CA LEU A 222 69.07 -8.33 -16.73
C LEU A 222 69.40 -7.11 -15.84
N PHE A 223 69.50 -5.92 -16.43
CA PHE A 223 69.78 -4.66 -15.73
C PHE A 223 68.90 -3.47 -16.19
N GLY A 224 67.79 -3.71 -16.89
CA GLY A 224 66.94 -2.67 -17.48
C GLY A 224 65.57 -2.55 -16.79
N PRO A 225 64.81 -1.46 -17.02
CA PRO A 225 63.42 -1.36 -16.55
C PRO A 225 62.52 -2.39 -17.24
N PRO A 226 61.33 -2.71 -16.67
CA PRO A 226 60.31 -3.53 -17.32
C PRO A 226 59.98 -2.99 -18.72
N LYS A 227 59.85 -3.89 -19.71
CA LYS A 227 59.55 -3.49 -21.09
C LYS A 227 58.17 -4.00 -21.48
N PRO A 228 57.23 -3.13 -21.91
CA PRO A 228 55.93 -3.57 -22.36
C PRO A 228 56.07 -4.54 -23.54
N VAL A 229 55.25 -5.57 -23.55
CA VAL A 229 55.14 -6.50 -24.68
C VAL A 229 54.35 -5.81 -25.79
N ALA A 230 54.83 -5.90 -27.03
CA ALA A 230 54.16 -5.27 -28.16
C ALA A 230 52.72 -5.81 -28.35
N ALA A 231 51.76 -4.89 -28.53
CA ALA A 231 50.33 -5.25 -28.65
C ALA A 231 50.06 -6.19 -29.83
N GLU A 232 50.81 -6.05 -30.92
CA GLU A 232 50.74 -6.92 -32.10
C GLU A 232 51.11 -8.38 -31.79
N VAL A 233 52.06 -8.60 -30.87
CA VAL A 233 52.48 -9.95 -30.45
C VAL A 233 51.42 -10.57 -29.53
N ILE A 234 50.82 -9.78 -28.63
CA ILE A 234 49.70 -10.21 -27.78
C ILE A 234 48.50 -10.61 -28.66
N ALA A 235 48.11 -9.76 -29.61
CA ALA A 235 47.00 -10.02 -30.53
C ALA A 235 47.23 -11.28 -31.36
N LEU A 236 48.45 -11.51 -31.87
CA LEU A 236 48.81 -12.71 -32.62
C LEU A 236 48.64 -13.99 -31.79
N VAL A 237 49.12 -13.99 -30.54
CA VAL A 237 49.00 -15.17 -29.67
C VAL A 237 47.54 -15.41 -29.27
N GLN A 238 46.77 -14.35 -29.01
CA GLN A 238 45.35 -14.45 -28.71
C GLN A 238 44.53 -15.00 -29.88
N GLU A 239 44.83 -14.58 -31.11
CA GLU A 239 44.22 -15.11 -32.32
C GLU A 239 44.56 -16.60 -32.49
N LEU A 240 45.84 -16.95 -32.36
CA LEU A 240 46.30 -18.34 -32.44
C LEU A 240 45.59 -19.25 -31.42
N LYS A 241 45.47 -18.81 -30.17
CA LYS A 241 44.80 -19.57 -29.09
C LYS A 241 43.28 -19.65 -29.27
N LYS A 242 42.65 -18.70 -29.96
CA LYS A 242 41.23 -18.79 -30.36
C LYS A 242 41.01 -19.88 -31.42
N THR A 243 41.92 -20.02 -32.37
CA THR A 243 41.82 -21.01 -33.46
C THR A 243 42.33 -22.39 -33.05
N SER A 244 43.33 -22.45 -32.16
CA SER A 244 43.89 -23.70 -31.64
C SER A 244 44.29 -23.54 -30.17
N ALA A 245 43.46 -24.04 -29.26
CA ALA A 245 43.72 -23.95 -27.81
C ALA A 245 45.01 -24.67 -27.38
N ALA A 246 45.40 -25.73 -28.11
CA ALA A 246 46.62 -26.51 -27.85
C ALA A 246 47.89 -25.91 -28.47
N ALA A 247 47.79 -24.77 -29.17
CA ALA A 247 48.95 -24.14 -29.81
C ALA A 247 50.02 -23.78 -28.78
N THR A 248 51.28 -24.00 -29.15
CA THR A 248 52.44 -23.84 -28.29
C THR A 248 53.20 -22.54 -28.58
N ARG A 249 54.18 -22.21 -27.72
CA ARG A 249 55.11 -21.09 -27.94
C ARG A 249 55.86 -21.19 -29.26
N ALA A 250 56.17 -22.40 -29.73
CA ALA A 250 56.84 -22.63 -31.01
C ALA A 250 55.94 -22.27 -32.19
N ASP A 251 54.65 -22.60 -32.10
CA ASP A 251 53.65 -22.28 -33.13
C ASP A 251 53.44 -20.76 -33.22
N ALA A 252 53.40 -20.08 -32.08
CA ALA A 252 53.33 -18.62 -32.02
C ALA A 252 54.57 -17.94 -32.64
N ALA A 253 55.76 -18.49 -32.42
CA ALA A 253 56.99 -17.98 -33.02
C ALA A 253 57.04 -18.18 -34.54
N ALA A 254 56.54 -19.33 -35.02
CA ALA A 254 56.43 -19.62 -36.45
C ALA A 254 55.45 -18.66 -37.15
N LEU A 255 54.27 -18.45 -36.54
CA LEU A 255 53.25 -17.55 -37.07
C LEU A 255 53.71 -16.08 -37.04
N ALA A 256 54.42 -15.66 -36.00
CA ALA A 256 55.00 -14.30 -35.93
C ALA A 256 56.01 -14.08 -37.05
N LYS A 257 56.85 -15.08 -37.36
CA LYS A 257 57.82 -15.02 -38.46
C LYS A 257 57.13 -14.97 -39.83
N GLU A 258 56.06 -15.74 -40.02
CA GLU A 258 55.26 -15.73 -41.25
C GLU A 258 54.61 -14.36 -41.49
N ARG A 259 54.07 -13.74 -40.44
CA ARG A 259 53.44 -12.42 -40.49
C ARG A 259 54.42 -11.24 -40.42
N GLY A 260 55.73 -11.50 -40.39
CA GLY A 260 56.77 -10.46 -40.31
C GLY A 260 56.80 -9.68 -38.98
N ILE A 261 56.17 -10.20 -37.94
CA ILE A 261 56.10 -9.59 -36.61
C ILE A 261 57.33 -9.99 -35.80
N LYS A 262 58.06 -9.01 -35.26
CA LYS A 262 59.23 -9.27 -34.40
C LYS A 262 58.76 -9.63 -33.00
N ALA A 263 58.68 -10.92 -32.71
CA ALA A 263 58.42 -11.44 -31.37
C ALA A 263 59.67 -12.12 -30.79
N SER A 264 60.09 -11.73 -29.59
CA SER A 264 61.15 -12.43 -28.86
C SER A 264 60.62 -13.63 -28.09
N ALA A 265 61.47 -14.62 -27.83
CA ALA A 265 61.10 -15.80 -27.04
C ALA A 265 60.60 -15.44 -25.62
N LYS A 266 61.16 -14.37 -25.02
CA LYS A 266 60.73 -13.86 -23.70
C LYS A 266 59.34 -13.23 -23.73
N GLU A 267 59.02 -12.49 -24.80
CA GLU A 267 57.67 -11.91 -24.97
C GLU A 267 56.62 -13.01 -25.12
N LEU A 268 56.92 -14.03 -25.92
CA LEU A 268 56.03 -15.18 -26.08
C LEU A 268 55.88 -15.96 -24.76
N GLU A 269 56.96 -16.18 -24.02
CA GLU A 269 56.90 -16.82 -22.71
C GLU A 269 56.07 -16.02 -21.70
N ALA A 270 56.23 -14.70 -21.66
CA ALA A 270 55.44 -13.84 -20.79
C ALA A 270 53.95 -13.90 -21.14
N ILE A 271 53.58 -13.86 -22.42
CA ILE A 271 52.17 -13.93 -22.84
C ILE A 271 51.55 -15.28 -22.46
N PHE A 272 52.22 -16.40 -22.76
CA PHE A 272 51.71 -17.75 -22.46
C PHE A 272 51.51 -17.96 -20.96
N ARG A 273 52.44 -17.49 -20.12
CA ARG A 273 52.30 -17.58 -18.66
C ARG A 273 51.21 -16.70 -18.10
N VAL A 274 51.06 -15.47 -18.60
CA VAL A 274 50.15 -14.47 -18.02
C VAL A 274 48.70 -14.65 -18.47
N TRP A 275 48.47 -14.96 -19.76
CA TRP A 275 47.12 -15.11 -20.30
C TRP A 275 46.61 -16.55 -20.29
N TYR A 276 47.50 -17.56 -20.28
CA TYR A 276 47.12 -18.97 -20.43
C TYR A 276 47.66 -19.89 -19.32
N SER A 277 48.49 -19.38 -18.41
CA SER A 277 49.10 -20.16 -17.32
C SER A 277 49.97 -21.34 -17.80
N GLU A 278 50.66 -21.17 -18.94
CA GLU A 278 51.50 -22.19 -19.62
C GLU A 278 53.00 -21.87 -19.64
#